data_AF-A0A6B3FRF7-F1
#
_entry.id   AF-A0A6B3FRF7-F1
#
_cell.length_a   1.000
_cell.length_b   1.000
_cell.length_c   1.000
_cell.angle_alpha   90.00
_cell.angle_beta   90.00
_cell.angle_gamma   90.00
#
_symmetry.space_group_name_H-M   'P 1'
#
loop_
_entity.id
_entity.type
_entity.pdbx_description
1 polymer ?
#
loop_
_entity_poly.entity_id
_entity_poly.type
_entity_poly.pdbx_seq_one_letter_code
_entity_poly.pdbx_strand_id
1 'polypeptide(L)'
;MALPSPNLDDRRFQQLVDEAKRFVQQRSPEWTDHNVSDPGVTLIETFAYMVDQLLYRLNRVPDKNYAAFLDLLGVTLFPPTVARADIDFWLSAPQPETVHLPAGTEVATARGEAEEPVVFSTSEDLPIVPSSLERLVTAPVSGDQTDRTAPLGAGKDIPCFQARPEPGDALLFGLPTAVPRCIVAVRLDSRVEGVGVDPRQPPLVWEAWDGARWVACATGTDSTGGLNRPGEVVVFVPAGHTASVVAGTRAGWLRCR
;
A
#
# COMPACT_ATOMS: atom_id res chain seq x y z
N MET A 1 -7.52 -21.76 4.44
CA MET A 1 -8.43 -22.27 5.49
C MET A 1 -7.90 -23.63 5.90
N ALA A 2 -7.43 -23.80 7.14
CA ALA A 2 -6.91 -25.08 7.60
C ALA A 2 -8.07 -26.09 7.68
N LEU A 3 -7.84 -27.33 7.22
CA LEU A 3 -8.80 -28.41 7.41
C LEU A 3 -8.91 -28.69 8.92
N PRO A 4 -10.12 -28.82 9.49
CA PRO A 4 -10.28 -29.08 10.90
C PRO A 4 -9.70 -30.45 11.24
N SER A 5 -8.90 -30.51 12.30
CA SER A 5 -8.31 -31.76 12.76
C SER A 5 -9.38 -32.67 13.36
N PRO A 6 -9.44 -33.94 12.94
CA PRO A 6 -10.46 -34.86 13.43
C PRO A 6 -10.20 -35.23 14.89
N ASN A 7 -11.25 -35.26 15.71
CA ASN A 7 -11.19 -35.95 17.00
C ASN A 7 -11.22 -37.46 16.74
N LEU A 8 -10.22 -38.17 17.26
CA LEU A 8 -10.13 -39.63 17.18
C LEU A 8 -11.13 -40.31 18.12
N ASP A 9 -11.47 -39.64 19.22
CA ASP A 9 -12.51 -40.06 20.17
C ASP A 9 -13.19 -38.80 20.73
N ASP A 10 -14.52 -38.72 20.61
CA ASP A 10 -15.33 -37.56 20.99
C ASP A 10 -16.09 -37.76 22.31
N ARG A 11 -15.84 -38.87 23.02
CA ARG A 11 -16.44 -39.12 24.34
C ARG A 11 -15.97 -38.08 25.34
N ARG A 12 -16.93 -37.51 26.05
CA ARG A 12 -16.73 -36.57 27.15
C ARG A 12 -16.85 -37.29 28.49
N PHE A 13 -16.23 -36.74 29.53
CA PHE A 13 -16.34 -37.19 30.92
C PHE A 13 -17.71 -37.79 31.30
N GLN A 14 -18.81 -37.04 31.11
CA GLN A 14 -20.14 -37.51 31.52
C GLN A 14 -20.57 -38.78 30.77
N GLN A 15 -20.24 -38.90 29.49
CA GLN A 15 -20.56 -40.09 28.70
C GLN A 15 -19.79 -41.31 29.19
N LEU A 16 -18.54 -41.13 29.66
CA LEU A 16 -17.74 -42.18 30.26
C LEU A 16 -18.32 -42.64 31.60
N VAL A 17 -18.77 -41.69 32.44
CA VAL A 17 -19.44 -42.00 33.73
C VAL A 17 -20.75 -42.74 33.49
N ASP A 18 -21.58 -42.27 32.55
CA ASP A 18 -22.87 -42.87 32.24
C ASP A 18 -22.71 -44.29 31.66
N GLU A 19 -21.72 -44.49 30.78
CA GLU A 19 -21.39 -45.81 30.23
C GLU A 19 -20.94 -46.79 31.31
N ALA A 20 -20.06 -46.36 32.22
CA ALA A 20 -19.61 -47.17 33.35
C ALA A 20 -20.76 -47.52 34.31
N LYS A 21 -21.65 -46.58 34.62
CA LYS A 21 -22.85 -46.83 35.45
C LYS A 21 -23.78 -47.86 34.80
N ARG A 22 -24.00 -47.79 33.49
CA ARG A 22 -24.78 -48.81 32.75
C ARG A 22 -24.13 -50.19 32.82
N PHE A 23 -22.79 -50.24 32.73
CA PHE A 23 -22.06 -51.51 32.84
C PHE A 23 -22.20 -52.14 34.23
N VAL A 24 -22.12 -51.34 35.29
CA VAL A 24 -22.34 -51.78 36.67
C VAL A 24 -23.73 -52.38 36.84
N GLN A 25 -24.79 -51.70 36.37
CA GLN A 25 -26.17 -52.19 36.48
C GLN A 25 -26.39 -53.56 35.83
N GLN A 26 -25.64 -53.88 34.77
CA GLN A 26 -25.76 -55.17 34.07
C GLN A 26 -24.92 -56.29 34.71
N ARG A 27 -23.81 -55.94 35.35
CA ARG A 27 -22.78 -56.91 35.79
C ARG A 27 -22.74 -57.13 37.30
N SER A 28 -23.22 -56.17 38.07
CA SER A 28 -23.20 -56.16 39.54
C SER A 28 -24.54 -55.70 40.09
N PRO A 29 -25.63 -56.48 39.89
CA PRO A 29 -26.97 -56.13 40.37
C PRO A 29 -27.06 -56.03 41.90
N GLU A 30 -26.11 -56.60 42.64
CA GLU A 30 -25.97 -56.48 44.09
C GLU A 30 -25.52 -55.09 44.58
N TRP A 31 -24.96 -54.26 43.70
CA TRP A 31 -24.56 -52.90 44.02
C TRP A 31 -25.77 -51.97 43.83
N THR A 32 -26.38 -51.53 44.92
CA THR A 32 -27.68 -50.82 44.92
C THR A 32 -27.59 -49.32 45.18
N ASP A 33 -26.51 -48.83 45.80
CA ASP A 33 -26.28 -47.40 45.98
C ASP A 33 -25.59 -46.83 44.73
N HIS A 34 -26.20 -45.82 44.12
CA HIS A 34 -25.68 -45.16 42.92
C HIS A 34 -25.64 -43.64 43.08
N ASN A 35 -25.71 -43.16 44.33
CA ASN A 35 -25.62 -41.75 44.65
C ASN A 35 -24.21 -41.22 44.39
N VAL A 36 -24.09 -39.90 44.21
CA VAL A 36 -22.79 -39.23 44.01
C VAL A 36 -21.84 -39.47 45.19
N SER A 37 -22.39 -39.63 46.39
CA SER A 37 -21.63 -39.90 47.62
C SER A 37 -21.13 -41.34 47.76
N ASP A 38 -21.51 -42.24 46.85
CA ASP A 38 -21.03 -43.63 46.88
C ASP A 38 -19.53 -43.68 46.51
N PRO A 39 -18.67 -44.27 47.35
CA PRO A 39 -17.26 -44.46 47.04
C PRO A 39 -17.01 -45.16 45.70
N GLY A 40 -17.87 -46.09 45.29
CA GLY A 40 -17.74 -46.77 43.99
C GLY A 40 -18.02 -45.83 42.82
N VAL A 41 -19.01 -44.95 42.93
CA VAL A 41 -19.28 -43.89 41.94
C VAL A 41 -18.13 -42.89 41.89
N THR A 42 -17.54 -42.53 43.04
CA THR A 42 -16.35 -41.66 43.11
C THR A 42 -15.15 -42.28 42.38
N LEU A 43 -14.95 -43.59 42.48
CA LEU A 43 -13.92 -44.29 41.70
C LEU A 43 -14.22 -44.25 40.20
N ILE A 44 -15.48 -44.48 39.79
CA ILE A 44 -15.89 -44.36 38.39
C ILE A 44 -15.58 -42.96 37.85
N GLU A 45 -15.94 -41.91 38.59
CA GLU A 45 -15.65 -40.52 38.21
C GLU A 45 -14.15 -40.26 38.13
N THR A 46 -13.36 -40.78 39.07
CA THR A 46 -11.90 -40.64 39.06
C THR A 46 -11.29 -41.29 37.80
N PHE A 47 -11.69 -42.52 37.47
CA PHE A 47 -11.21 -43.20 36.26
C PHE A 47 -11.73 -42.54 34.98
N ALA A 48 -12.99 -42.10 34.94
CA ALA A 48 -13.54 -41.34 33.83
C ALA A 48 -12.76 -40.05 33.58
N TYR A 49 -12.36 -39.34 34.64
CA TYR A 49 -11.49 -38.17 34.54
C TYR A 49 -10.11 -38.52 33.96
N MET A 50 -9.48 -39.61 34.43
CA MET A 50 -8.19 -40.07 33.88
C MET A 50 -8.30 -40.41 32.38
N VAL A 51 -9.38 -41.08 31.98
CA VAL A 51 -9.63 -41.42 30.57
C VAL A 51 -9.90 -40.16 29.75
N ASP A 52 -10.71 -39.22 30.24
CA ASP A 52 -10.98 -37.93 29.58
C ASP A 52 -9.67 -37.15 29.27
N GLN A 53 -8.72 -37.15 30.22
CA GLN A 53 -7.38 -36.58 29.99
C GLN A 53 -6.55 -37.34 28.94
N LEU A 54 -6.71 -38.67 28.84
CA LEU A 54 -6.06 -39.47 27.78
C LEU A 54 -6.70 -39.18 26.41
N LEU A 55 -8.03 -39.08 26.34
CA LEU A 55 -8.74 -38.73 25.11
C LEU A 55 -8.32 -37.34 24.61
N TYR A 56 -8.19 -36.36 25.51
CA TYR A 56 -7.65 -35.04 25.17
C TYR A 56 -6.26 -35.14 24.51
N ARG A 57 -5.35 -35.97 25.05
CA ARG A 57 -4.00 -36.15 24.48
C ARG A 57 -4.04 -36.90 23.16
N LEU A 58 -4.89 -37.92 23.04
CA LEU A 58 -5.07 -38.69 21.81
C LEU A 58 -5.53 -37.79 20.66
N ASN A 59 -6.47 -36.88 20.93
CA ASN A 59 -6.99 -35.93 19.94
C ASN A 59 -5.96 -34.88 19.48
N ARG A 60 -4.77 -34.80 20.11
CA ARG A 60 -3.65 -33.96 19.64
C ARG A 60 -2.64 -34.72 18.76
N VAL A 61 -2.76 -36.04 18.65
CA VAL A 61 -1.90 -36.88 17.81
C VAL A 61 -2.02 -36.55 16.31
N PRO A 62 -3.23 -36.32 15.75
CA PRO A 62 -3.36 -35.94 14.34
C PRO A 62 -2.54 -34.70 13.96
N ASP A 63 -2.61 -33.63 14.76
CA ASP A 63 -1.85 -32.40 14.54
C ASP A 63 -0.34 -32.63 14.60
N LYS A 64 0.11 -33.41 15.59
CA LYS A 64 1.52 -33.77 15.75
C LYS A 64 2.02 -34.57 14.55
N ASN A 65 1.24 -35.55 14.09
CA ASN A 65 1.60 -36.37 12.93
C ASN A 65 1.61 -35.54 11.66
N TYR A 66 0.65 -34.63 11.48
CA TYR A 66 0.61 -33.71 10.35
C TYR A 66 1.90 -32.86 10.28
N ALA A 67 2.31 -32.25 11.39
CA ALA A 67 3.56 -31.50 11.47
C ALA A 67 4.80 -32.40 11.18
N ALA A 68 4.84 -33.62 11.71
CA ALA A 68 5.94 -34.55 11.47
C ALA A 68 6.01 -35.02 10.00
N PHE A 69 4.87 -35.22 9.33
CA PHE A 69 4.83 -35.54 7.91
C PHE A 69 5.28 -34.35 7.05
N LEU A 70 4.91 -33.12 7.41
CA LEU A 70 5.42 -31.92 6.75
C LEU A 70 6.95 -31.83 6.86
N ASP A 71 7.49 -32.08 8.05
CA ASP A 71 8.93 -32.10 8.29
C ASP A 71 9.64 -33.20 7.47
N LEU A 72 9.07 -34.41 7.41
CA LEU A 72 9.60 -35.52 6.60
C LEU A 72 9.59 -35.21 5.10
N LEU A 73 8.58 -34.48 4.63
CA LEU A 73 8.51 -34.00 3.24
C LEU A 73 9.45 -32.81 2.97
N GLY A 74 10.17 -32.32 3.98
CA GLY A 74 11.06 -31.16 3.88
C GLY A 74 10.32 -29.82 3.77
N VAL A 75 9.05 -29.77 4.18
CA VAL A 75 8.27 -28.53 4.17
C VAL A 75 8.66 -27.69 5.38
N THR A 76 9.32 -26.57 5.12
CA THR A 76 9.67 -25.56 6.14
C THR A 76 8.71 -24.38 6.08
N LEU A 77 8.51 -23.71 7.23
CA LEU A 77 7.83 -22.41 7.24
C LEU A 77 8.61 -21.42 6.38
N PHE A 78 7.88 -20.56 5.66
CA PHE A 78 8.53 -19.46 4.95
C PHE A 78 9.21 -18.54 5.97
N PRO A 79 10.47 -18.12 5.73
CA PRO A 79 11.11 -17.14 6.58
C PRO A 79 10.33 -15.82 6.55
N PRO A 80 10.38 -15.02 7.62
CA PRO A 80 9.82 -13.67 7.59
C PRO A 80 10.49 -12.87 6.47
N THR A 81 9.68 -12.15 5.69
CA THR A 81 10.16 -11.30 4.59
C THR A 81 10.15 -9.83 5.01
N VAL A 82 11.10 -9.06 4.49
CA VAL A 82 11.17 -7.61 4.75
C VAL A 82 9.91 -6.89 4.25
N ALA A 83 9.40 -5.97 5.07
CA ALA A 83 8.36 -5.04 4.63
C ALA A 83 8.98 -3.97 3.71
N ARG A 84 8.22 -3.52 2.71
CA ARG A 84 8.59 -2.40 1.83
C ARG A 84 7.43 -1.42 1.73
N ALA A 85 7.75 -0.14 1.70
CA ALA A 85 6.81 0.94 1.52
C ALA A 85 7.49 2.08 0.74
N ASP A 86 6.69 2.83 -0.01
CA ASP A 86 7.13 4.07 -0.63
C ASP A 86 7.02 5.22 0.38
N ILE A 87 7.97 6.15 0.32
CA ILE A 87 8.05 7.31 1.21
C ILE A 87 8.41 8.56 0.41
N ASP A 88 7.81 9.68 0.79
CA ASP A 88 8.04 10.98 0.16
C ASP A 88 8.93 11.85 1.04
N PHE A 89 9.95 12.47 0.44
CA PHE A 89 10.82 13.42 1.10
C PHE A 89 10.51 14.85 0.63
N TRP A 90 10.08 15.69 1.56
CA TRP A 90 9.82 17.10 1.31
C TRP A 90 10.98 17.95 1.80
N LEU A 91 11.60 18.72 0.90
CA LEU A 91 12.59 19.72 1.29
C LEU A 91 11.89 20.86 2.05
N SER A 92 12.45 21.26 3.19
CA SER A 92 11.89 22.37 3.98
C SER A 92 11.99 23.73 3.28
N ALA A 93 12.95 23.87 2.35
CA ALA A 93 13.13 25.03 1.50
C ALA A 93 13.81 24.62 0.17
N PRO A 94 13.62 25.40 -0.91
CA PRO A 94 14.35 25.18 -2.16
C PRO A 94 15.86 25.20 -1.94
N GLN A 95 16.57 24.24 -2.51
CA GLN A 95 18.02 24.16 -2.47
C GLN A 95 18.60 24.55 -3.84
N PRO A 96 19.73 25.27 -3.91
CA PRO A 96 20.36 25.63 -5.17
C PRO A 96 21.15 24.47 -5.81
N GLU A 97 21.53 23.49 -5.00
CA GLU A 97 22.32 22.33 -5.40
C GLU A 97 21.51 21.03 -5.25
N THR A 98 21.96 19.97 -5.93
CA THR A 98 21.33 18.64 -5.82
C THR A 98 21.51 18.10 -4.41
N VAL A 99 20.41 17.79 -3.75
CA VAL A 99 20.43 17.13 -2.44
C VAL A 99 20.47 15.63 -2.67
N HIS A 100 21.52 14.97 -2.20
CA HIS A 100 21.67 13.52 -2.31
C HIS A 100 21.15 12.84 -1.05
N LEU A 101 20.15 11.97 -1.23
CA LEU A 101 19.67 11.08 -0.19
C LEU A 101 20.26 9.67 -0.43
N PRO A 102 21.23 9.21 0.36
CA PRO A 102 21.87 7.93 0.12
C PRO A 102 20.94 6.75 0.47
N ALA A 103 21.20 5.60 -0.13
CA ALA A 103 20.71 4.31 0.33
C ALA A 103 21.15 4.07 1.78
N GLY A 104 20.28 3.47 2.58
CA GLY A 104 20.49 3.30 4.01
C GLY A 104 20.04 4.48 4.86
N THR A 105 19.45 5.53 4.28
CA THR A 105 18.82 6.60 5.07
C THR A 105 17.68 6.01 5.89
N GLU A 106 17.76 6.16 7.21
CA GLU A 106 16.78 5.63 8.14
C GLU A 106 15.56 6.55 8.26
N VAL A 107 14.37 5.95 8.21
CA VAL A 107 13.09 6.59 8.53
C VAL A 107 12.32 5.72 9.51
N ALA A 108 11.53 6.33 10.39
CA ALA A 108 10.81 5.59 11.42
C ALA A 108 9.32 5.92 11.37
N THR A 109 8.49 4.95 11.74
CA THR A 109 7.06 5.21 11.98
C THR A 109 6.88 6.22 13.11
N ALA A 110 5.76 6.96 13.10
CA ALA A 110 5.42 7.84 14.21
C ALA A 110 5.43 7.06 15.54
N ARG A 111 6.03 7.63 16.58
CA ARG A 111 6.08 7.02 17.90
C ARG A 111 4.67 7.04 18.50
N GLY A 112 4.06 5.88 18.65
CA GLY A 112 2.85 5.70 19.45
C GLY A 112 3.15 5.61 20.94
N GLU A 113 2.13 5.73 21.80
CA GLU A 113 2.29 5.59 23.25
C GLU A 113 2.64 4.16 23.69
N ALA A 114 2.29 3.14 22.89
CA ALA A 114 2.34 1.73 23.28
C ALA A 114 3.39 0.88 22.52
N GLU A 115 3.90 1.33 21.37
CA GLU A 115 4.79 0.52 20.53
C GLU A 115 6.09 1.27 20.19
N GLU A 116 7.19 0.53 20.18
CA GLU A 116 8.47 1.02 19.68
C GLU A 116 8.38 1.32 18.18
N PRO A 117 8.98 2.44 17.71
CA PRO A 117 8.90 2.80 16.31
C PRO A 117 9.64 1.78 15.44
N VAL A 118 9.01 1.38 14.34
CA VAL A 118 9.64 0.50 13.35
C VAL A 118 10.50 1.35 12.44
N VAL A 119 11.79 1.00 12.35
CA VAL A 119 12.77 1.68 11.50
C VAL A 119 12.86 0.98 10.14
N PHE A 120 12.73 1.76 9.09
CA PHE A 120 12.98 1.39 7.71
C PHE A 120 14.25 2.08 7.22
N SER A 121 14.88 1.52 6.18
CA SER A 121 15.99 2.15 5.48
C SER A 121 15.69 2.27 3.99
N THR A 122 16.14 3.37 3.37
CA THR A 122 16.06 3.54 1.92
C THR A 122 16.91 2.47 1.22
N SER A 123 16.43 1.97 0.08
CA SER A 123 17.09 0.89 -0.65
C SER A 123 18.00 1.38 -1.78
N GLU A 124 17.79 2.60 -2.27
CA GLU A 124 18.50 3.20 -3.40
C GLU A 124 18.89 4.65 -3.05
N ASP A 125 19.93 5.14 -3.70
CA ASP A 125 20.28 6.56 -3.68
C ASP A 125 19.22 7.37 -4.47
N LEU A 126 18.85 8.53 -3.95
CA LEU A 126 17.91 9.45 -4.56
C LEU A 126 18.54 10.86 -4.69
N PRO A 127 18.90 11.30 -5.90
CA PRO A 127 19.30 12.69 -6.15
C PRO A 127 18.05 13.56 -6.31
N ILE A 128 17.85 14.50 -5.40
CA ILE A 128 16.80 15.52 -5.48
C ILE A 128 17.38 16.74 -6.20
N VAL A 129 17.10 16.82 -7.50
CA VAL A 129 17.68 17.83 -8.40
C VAL A 129 16.89 19.14 -8.30
N PRO A 130 17.56 20.31 -8.11
CA PRO A 130 16.89 21.59 -8.14
C PRO A 130 16.33 21.86 -9.53
N SER A 131 15.07 22.27 -9.59
CA SER A 131 14.38 22.49 -10.85
C SER A 131 13.35 23.61 -10.73
N SER A 132 13.21 24.38 -11.79
CA SER A 132 12.22 25.43 -11.96
C SER A 132 11.66 25.38 -13.37
N LEU A 133 10.56 26.09 -13.61
CA LEU A 133 10.02 26.21 -14.96
C LEU A 133 10.99 27.00 -15.85
N GLU A 134 11.48 26.38 -16.91
CA GLU A 134 12.31 27.06 -17.92
C GLU A 134 11.48 27.38 -19.17
N ARG A 135 10.62 26.45 -19.58
CA ARG A 135 9.82 26.58 -20.81
C ARG A 135 8.35 26.28 -20.57
N LEU A 136 7.49 27.03 -21.27
CA LEU A 136 6.06 26.74 -21.33
C LEU A 136 5.66 26.62 -22.80
N VAL A 137 5.05 25.50 -23.19
CA VAL A 137 4.60 25.25 -24.57
C VAL A 137 3.13 24.84 -24.56
N THR A 138 2.33 25.47 -25.40
CA THR A 138 0.95 25.04 -25.67
C THR A 138 0.95 24.16 -26.92
N ALA A 139 0.35 22.99 -26.84
CA ALA A 139 0.28 22.00 -27.91
C ALA A 139 -1.18 21.54 -28.10
N PRO A 140 -1.97 22.24 -28.94
CA PRO A 140 -3.30 21.76 -29.29
C PRO A 140 -3.22 20.44 -30.04
N VAL A 141 -4.26 19.60 -29.92
CA VAL A 141 -4.34 18.33 -30.67
C VAL A 141 -4.40 18.58 -32.18
N SER A 142 -5.06 19.67 -32.56
CA SER A 142 -5.26 20.12 -33.93
C SER A 142 -4.52 21.45 -34.16
N GLY A 143 -3.18 21.40 -34.23
CA GLY A 143 -2.37 22.57 -34.57
C GLY A 143 -0.88 22.44 -34.25
N ASP A 144 -0.18 23.57 -34.40
CA ASP A 144 1.25 23.64 -34.13
C ASP A 144 1.55 23.94 -32.64
N GLN A 145 2.62 23.34 -32.14
CA GLN A 145 3.16 23.67 -30.82
C GLN A 145 3.66 25.11 -30.81
N THR A 146 3.29 25.86 -29.78
CA THR A 146 3.67 27.27 -29.64
C THR A 146 4.43 27.49 -28.33
N ASP A 147 5.65 28.03 -28.41
CA ASP A 147 6.41 28.46 -27.24
C ASP A 147 5.76 29.72 -26.62
N ARG A 148 5.38 29.61 -25.34
CA ARG A 148 4.74 30.65 -24.52
C ARG A 148 5.67 31.19 -23.43
N THR A 149 6.95 30.81 -23.45
CA THR A 149 7.94 31.21 -22.43
C THR A 149 8.14 32.72 -22.38
N ALA A 150 8.37 33.36 -23.54
CA ALA A 150 8.57 34.82 -23.62
C ALA A 150 7.35 35.64 -23.14
N PRO A 151 6.11 35.37 -23.61
CA PRO A 151 4.95 36.12 -23.11
C PRO A 151 4.66 35.85 -21.62
N LEU A 152 4.89 34.63 -21.12
CA LEU A 152 4.77 34.33 -19.69
C LEU A 152 5.78 35.15 -18.88
N GLY A 153 7.05 35.21 -19.31
CA GLY A 153 8.09 36.02 -18.67
C GLY A 153 7.82 37.52 -18.69
N ALA A 154 7.01 38.00 -19.64
CA ALA A 154 6.52 39.37 -19.69
C ALA A 154 5.26 39.63 -18.83
N GLY A 155 4.80 38.63 -18.06
CA GLY A 155 3.62 38.72 -17.20
C GLY A 155 2.28 38.72 -17.95
N LYS A 156 2.24 38.18 -19.18
CA LYS A 156 0.99 38.05 -19.94
C LYS A 156 0.25 36.78 -19.53
N ASP A 157 -1.07 36.86 -19.52
CA ASP A 157 -1.93 35.69 -19.36
C ASP A 157 -1.78 34.75 -20.58
N ILE A 158 -1.60 33.45 -20.30
CA ILE A 158 -1.42 32.42 -21.32
C ILE A 158 -2.64 31.49 -21.31
N PRO A 159 -3.36 31.34 -22.43
CA PRO A 159 -4.40 30.32 -22.52
C PRO A 159 -3.75 28.94 -22.46
N CYS A 160 -4.12 28.14 -21.45
CA CYS A 160 -3.57 26.79 -21.25
C CYS A 160 -3.97 25.85 -22.41
N PHE A 161 -5.18 26.04 -22.92
CA PHE A 161 -5.77 25.28 -24.02
C PHE A 161 -6.38 26.23 -25.06
N GLN A 162 -6.85 25.68 -26.17
CA GLN A 162 -7.64 26.44 -27.15
C GLN A 162 -9.00 26.89 -26.56
N ALA A 163 -9.63 27.87 -27.21
CA ALA A 163 -10.91 28.46 -26.76
C ALA A 163 -12.04 27.42 -26.60
N ARG A 164 -11.98 26.32 -27.35
CA ARG A 164 -12.81 25.13 -27.16
C ARG A 164 -11.88 23.93 -26.97
N PRO A 165 -11.54 23.56 -25.71
CA PRO A 165 -10.62 22.47 -25.45
C PRO A 165 -11.11 21.15 -26.09
N GLU A 166 -10.20 20.46 -26.77
CA GLU A 166 -10.41 19.13 -27.33
C GLU A 166 -9.61 18.09 -26.54
N PRO A 167 -10.11 16.86 -26.36
CA PRO A 167 -9.34 15.80 -25.74
C PRO A 167 -8.01 15.57 -26.46
N GLY A 168 -6.90 15.85 -25.78
CA GLY A 168 -5.57 15.75 -26.38
C GLY A 168 -4.79 17.06 -26.40
N ASP A 169 -5.47 18.20 -26.23
CA ASP A 169 -4.78 19.48 -26.04
C ASP A 169 -3.88 19.41 -24.80
N ALA A 170 -2.69 19.97 -24.90
CA ALA A 170 -1.70 19.83 -23.87
C ALA A 170 -0.99 21.15 -23.56
N LEU A 171 -0.71 21.35 -22.28
CA LEU A 171 0.21 22.33 -21.76
C LEU A 171 1.48 21.60 -21.29
N LEU A 172 2.62 21.94 -21.87
CA LEU A 172 3.91 21.34 -21.54
C LEU A 172 4.78 22.29 -20.73
N PHE A 173 5.31 21.77 -19.63
CA PHE A 173 6.21 22.44 -18.71
C PHE A 173 7.61 21.85 -18.89
N GLY A 174 8.52 22.66 -19.42
CA GLY A 174 9.91 22.28 -19.65
C GLY A 174 10.76 22.66 -18.45
N LEU A 175 11.35 21.66 -17.83
CA LEU A 175 12.32 21.78 -16.75
C LEU A 175 13.75 21.76 -17.32
N PRO A 176 14.73 22.42 -16.67
CA PRO A 176 16.10 22.51 -17.17
C PRO A 176 16.78 21.15 -17.32
N THR A 177 16.34 20.15 -16.56
CA THR A 177 16.78 18.77 -16.68
C THR A 177 15.65 17.82 -16.29
N ALA A 178 15.82 16.54 -16.57
CA ALA A 178 14.92 15.52 -16.08
C ALA A 178 15.05 15.36 -14.56
N VAL A 179 13.90 15.18 -13.90
CA VAL A 179 13.77 15.03 -12.44
C VAL A 179 13.11 13.68 -12.08
N PRO A 180 13.76 12.55 -12.38
CA PRO A 180 13.19 11.23 -12.06
C PRO A 180 13.02 11.06 -10.56
N ARG A 181 11.94 10.38 -10.14
CA ARG A 181 11.59 10.13 -8.72
C ARG A 181 11.45 11.40 -7.87
N CYS A 182 11.30 12.56 -8.48
CA CYS A 182 11.10 13.83 -7.76
C CYS A 182 9.61 14.18 -7.67
N ILE A 183 9.29 14.96 -6.65
CA ILE A 183 7.98 15.60 -6.50
C ILE A 183 8.09 17.01 -7.07
N VAL A 184 7.26 17.33 -8.05
CA VAL A 184 7.23 18.65 -8.67
C VAL A 184 5.94 19.37 -8.30
N ALA A 185 6.07 20.50 -7.63
CA ALA A 185 4.96 21.37 -7.31
C ALA A 185 4.79 22.42 -8.42
N VAL A 186 3.67 22.36 -9.13
CA VAL A 186 3.33 23.33 -10.18
C VAL A 186 2.39 24.36 -9.59
N ARG A 187 2.89 25.57 -9.37
CA ARG A 187 2.11 26.71 -8.89
C ARG A 187 1.62 27.53 -10.06
N LEU A 188 0.32 27.76 -10.13
CA LEU A 188 -0.30 28.53 -11.19
C LEU A 188 -1.09 29.70 -10.60
N ASP A 189 -0.89 30.88 -11.16
CA ASP A 189 -1.77 32.04 -10.94
C ASP A 189 -2.82 32.08 -12.05
N SER A 190 -3.87 31.26 -11.90
CA SER A 190 -4.87 31.04 -12.96
C SER A 190 -6.14 31.87 -12.73
N ARG A 191 -6.82 32.25 -13.80
CA ARG A 191 -8.12 32.93 -13.77
C ARG A 191 -9.21 32.00 -14.29
N VAL A 192 -10.42 32.11 -13.74
CA VAL A 192 -11.56 31.27 -14.16
C VAL A 192 -12.00 31.70 -15.56
N GLU A 193 -11.74 30.88 -16.56
CA GLU A 193 -12.34 31.01 -17.90
C GLU A 193 -13.15 29.77 -18.33
N GLY A 194 -12.95 28.62 -17.66
CA GLY A 194 -13.67 27.38 -17.94
C GLY A 194 -15.08 27.37 -17.31
N VAL A 195 -16.12 27.31 -18.15
CA VAL A 195 -17.51 27.13 -17.70
C VAL A 195 -17.85 25.63 -17.71
N GLY A 196 -18.26 25.08 -16.57
CA GLY A 196 -18.83 23.73 -16.48
C GLY A 196 -17.87 22.59 -16.09
N VAL A 197 -16.62 22.88 -15.70
CA VAL A 197 -15.70 21.89 -15.12
C VAL A 197 -16.03 21.69 -13.64
N ASP A 198 -16.20 20.44 -13.16
CA ASP A 198 -16.25 20.16 -11.72
C ASP A 198 -14.84 20.37 -11.15
N PRO A 199 -14.61 21.36 -10.28
CA PRO A 199 -13.28 21.65 -9.74
C PRO A 199 -12.69 20.49 -8.92
N ARG A 200 -13.52 19.55 -8.45
CA ARG A 200 -13.08 18.39 -7.67
C ARG A 200 -12.66 17.21 -8.52
N GLN A 201 -13.03 17.22 -9.80
CA GLN A 201 -12.70 16.17 -10.75
C GLN A 201 -12.46 16.78 -12.14
N PRO A 202 -11.43 17.63 -12.27
CA PRO A 202 -11.12 18.20 -13.57
C PRO A 202 -10.65 17.11 -14.52
N PRO A 203 -10.99 17.18 -15.83
CA PRO A 203 -10.62 16.16 -16.81
C PRO A 203 -9.15 16.30 -17.25
N LEU A 204 -8.24 16.48 -16.29
CA LEU A 204 -6.82 16.71 -16.52
C LEU A 204 -6.02 15.46 -16.19
N VAL A 205 -5.04 15.15 -17.03
CA VAL A 205 -4.06 14.09 -16.82
C VAL A 205 -2.67 14.71 -16.84
N TRP A 206 -1.92 14.49 -15.76
CA TRP A 206 -0.51 14.85 -15.69
C TRP A 206 0.35 13.69 -16.15
N GLU A 207 1.34 13.97 -16.98
CA GLU A 207 2.21 12.96 -17.58
C GLU A 207 3.66 13.45 -17.61
N ALA A 208 4.61 12.51 -17.61
CA ALA A 208 6.02 12.77 -17.80
C ALA A 208 6.56 11.93 -18.97
N TRP A 209 7.57 12.43 -19.67
CA TRP A 209 8.22 11.68 -20.75
C TRP A 209 9.23 10.66 -20.20
N ASP A 210 9.07 9.38 -20.54
CA ASP A 210 9.94 8.29 -20.05
C ASP A 210 11.09 7.90 -21.00
N GLY A 211 11.17 8.57 -22.16
CA GLY A 211 12.14 8.26 -23.22
C GLY A 211 11.51 7.63 -24.46
N ALA A 212 10.33 7.03 -24.31
CA ALA A 212 9.59 6.40 -25.39
C ALA A 212 8.16 6.94 -25.52
N ARG A 213 7.51 7.25 -24.39
CA ARG A 213 6.11 7.71 -24.35
C ARG A 213 5.86 8.64 -23.17
N TRP A 214 4.67 9.23 -23.20
CA TRP A 214 4.11 9.94 -22.05
C TRP A 214 3.51 8.92 -21.08
N VAL A 215 3.92 8.99 -19.82
CA VAL A 215 3.46 8.13 -18.74
C VAL A 215 2.70 8.97 -17.73
N ALA A 216 1.52 8.51 -17.34
CA ALA A 216 0.71 9.18 -16.32
C ALA A 216 1.46 9.29 -14.99
N CYS A 217 1.44 10.49 -14.42
CA CYS A 217 1.94 10.80 -13.10
C CYS A 217 0.79 10.69 -12.10
N ALA A 218 1.08 10.15 -10.92
CA ALA A 218 0.19 10.38 -9.79
C ALA A 218 0.23 11.86 -9.42
N THR A 219 -0.88 12.38 -8.92
CA THR A 219 -0.97 13.76 -8.42
C THR A 219 -1.42 13.77 -6.98
N GLY A 220 -0.90 14.72 -6.21
CA GLY A 220 -1.43 15.06 -4.90
C GLY A 220 -2.71 15.87 -5.01
N THR A 221 -3.04 16.60 -3.95
CA THR A 221 -4.19 17.51 -3.94
C THR A 221 -4.01 18.63 -4.99
N ASP A 222 -4.97 18.75 -5.91
CA ASP A 222 -5.08 19.89 -6.82
C ASP A 222 -5.93 20.99 -6.15
N SER A 223 -5.31 22.14 -5.87
CA SER A 223 -5.99 23.31 -5.31
C SER A 223 -6.43 24.34 -6.37
N THR A 224 -6.03 24.15 -7.63
CA THR A 224 -6.34 25.02 -8.77
C THR A 224 -7.76 24.81 -9.31
N GLY A 225 -8.42 23.71 -8.93
CA GLY A 225 -9.76 23.38 -9.40
C GLY A 225 -9.81 23.16 -10.91
N GLY A 226 -8.81 22.46 -11.46
CA GLY A 226 -8.65 22.28 -12.91
C GLY A 226 -8.10 23.50 -13.63
N LEU A 227 -7.08 24.15 -13.07
CA LEU A 227 -6.44 25.36 -13.61
C LEU A 227 -7.38 26.59 -13.68
N ASN A 228 -8.42 26.64 -12.85
CA ASN A 228 -9.41 27.73 -12.89
C ASN A 228 -9.18 28.80 -11.81
N ARG A 229 -8.34 28.55 -10.81
CA ARG A 229 -8.02 29.55 -9.77
C ARG A 229 -6.55 29.46 -9.38
N PRO A 230 -6.00 30.49 -8.72
CA PRO A 230 -4.65 30.43 -8.20
C PRO A 230 -4.49 29.26 -7.23
N GLY A 231 -3.42 28.48 -7.40
CA GLY A 231 -3.20 27.29 -6.59
C GLY A 231 -1.97 26.51 -7.02
N GLU A 232 -1.87 25.31 -6.49
CA GLU A 232 -0.78 24.37 -6.69
C GLU A 232 -1.33 22.97 -7.02
N VAL A 233 -0.62 22.27 -7.90
CA VAL A 233 -0.76 20.84 -8.15
C VAL A 233 0.57 20.16 -7.85
N VAL A 234 0.54 19.12 -7.03
CA VAL A 234 1.70 18.26 -6.76
C VAL A 234 1.71 17.11 -7.76
N VAL A 235 2.82 16.93 -8.46
CA VAL A 235 3.01 15.87 -9.46
C VAL A 235 4.14 14.95 -9.01
N PHE A 236 3.84 13.65 -8.89
CA PHE A 236 4.82 12.61 -8.55
C PHE A 236 5.44 12.07 -9.84
N VAL A 237 6.69 12.46 -10.09
CA VAL A 237 7.37 12.17 -11.37
C VAL A 237 7.93 10.73 -11.35
N PRO A 238 7.63 9.90 -12.36
CA PRO A 238 8.07 8.51 -12.39
C PRO A 238 9.59 8.39 -12.51
N ALA A 239 10.12 7.24 -12.08
CA ALA A 239 11.55 6.95 -12.10
C ALA A 239 12.19 6.98 -13.50
N GLY A 240 11.40 6.72 -14.54
CA GLY A 240 11.86 6.74 -15.93
C GLY A 240 11.95 8.13 -16.57
N HIS A 241 11.56 9.21 -15.87
CA HIS A 241 11.52 10.54 -16.48
C HIS A 241 12.88 10.95 -17.05
N THR A 242 12.87 11.34 -18.33
CA THR A 242 14.08 11.72 -19.07
C THR A 242 13.81 12.90 -19.99
N ALA A 243 14.88 13.53 -20.48
CA ALA A 243 14.78 14.69 -21.33
C ALA A 243 14.36 14.33 -22.75
N SER A 244 13.51 15.17 -23.35
CA SER A 244 13.07 15.07 -24.74
C SER A 244 13.19 16.41 -25.46
N VAL A 245 13.06 16.40 -26.78
CA VAL A 245 13.01 17.61 -27.61
C VAL A 245 11.57 17.90 -28.00
N VAL A 246 11.04 19.02 -27.53
CA VAL A 246 9.69 19.53 -27.86
C VAL A 246 9.86 20.97 -28.32
N ALA A 247 9.17 21.36 -29.39
CA ALA A 247 9.32 22.68 -30.03
C ALA A 247 10.79 23.11 -30.25
N GLY A 248 11.67 22.15 -30.61
CA GLY A 248 13.09 22.40 -30.85
C GLY A 248 13.97 22.59 -29.60
N THR A 249 13.42 22.46 -28.39
CA THR A 249 14.16 22.63 -27.13
C THR A 249 14.27 21.32 -26.35
N ARG A 250 15.48 20.98 -25.91
CA ARG A 250 15.73 19.83 -25.03
C ARG A 250 15.45 20.23 -23.57
N ALA A 251 14.53 19.55 -22.91
CA ALA A 251 14.18 19.78 -21.51
C ALA A 251 13.58 18.50 -20.87
N GLY A 252 13.46 18.48 -19.55
CA GLY A 252 12.65 17.50 -18.82
C GLY A 252 11.20 17.92 -18.87
N TRP A 253 10.39 17.27 -19.71
CA TRP A 253 9.03 17.73 -19.99
C TRP A 253 7.99 17.03 -19.11
N LEU A 254 7.17 17.84 -18.44
CA LEU A 254 5.90 17.43 -17.87
C LEU A 254 4.76 17.95 -18.76
N ARG A 255 3.70 17.16 -18.87
CA ARG A 255 2.54 17.47 -19.72
C ARG A 255 1.27 17.43 -18.89
N CYS A 256 0.46 18.47 -18.98
CA CYS A 256 -0.92 18.50 -18.51
C CYS A 256 -1.83 18.45 -19.74
N ARG A 257 -2.72 17.46 -19.80
CA ARG A 257 -3.58 17.17 -20.96
C ARG A 257 -5.04 17.00 -20.56
#